data_AF-A0A6P1CQP8-F1
#
_entry.id   AF-A0A6P1CQP8-F1
#
_cell.length_a   1.000
_cell.length_b   1.000
_cell.length_c   1.000
_cell.angle_alpha   90.00
_cell.angle_beta   90.00
_cell.angle_gamma   90.00
#
_symmetry.space_group_name_H-M   'P 1'
#
loop_
_entity.id
_entity.type
_entity.pdbx_description
1 polymer ?
#
loop_
_entity_poly.entity_id
_entity_poly.type
_entity_poly.pdbx_seq_one_letter_code
_entity_poly.pdbx_strand_id
1 'polypeptide(L)'
;MPTDLAPAGRYAPSPSGDLHLGNLRTALLAWLFARSTGRRFVLRIDDLDRVRPGAEPRQLADLAAIGLDWDPPVVRQSDRLAHYTAAIDRLTAAGLTYECFCTRREIQQAATAPHGPMGAYPGTCRDLTEAERAAKRAEGRPAALRLRASVSEFEVIDQLHGRYRGPVDDVVLRRGDGIPAYNLAVVVDDAEQGVDQVVRGDDLLPSTPRQAYLATLLELPVPHYAHVPLVLNESGQRLAKRDGAVTLADRHALGESTEQVVAALARSLGYTASTAADMLAGFDPLELPSQPWTLDPDGLLQHDRCP
;
A
#
# COMPACT_ATOMS: atom_id res chain seq x y z
N MET A 1 9.13 -22.88 -9.40
CA MET A 1 9.10 -21.49 -8.90
C MET A 1 10.46 -20.89 -9.21
N PRO A 2 10.59 -19.78 -9.95
CA PRO A 2 11.90 -19.19 -10.18
C PRO A 2 12.36 -18.57 -8.85
N THR A 3 13.25 -19.28 -8.16
CA THR A 3 13.87 -18.91 -6.88
C THR A 3 15.07 -17.97 -7.04
N ASP A 4 15.17 -17.23 -8.15
CA ASP A 4 16.39 -16.51 -8.50
C ASP A 4 16.12 -15.06 -8.97
N LEU A 5 15.07 -14.44 -8.44
CA LEU A 5 14.92 -12.99 -8.56
C LEU A 5 15.74 -12.33 -7.47
N ALA A 6 16.62 -11.40 -7.87
CA ALA A 6 17.39 -10.60 -6.92
C ALA A 6 16.43 -9.85 -5.96
N PRO A 7 16.69 -9.85 -4.64
CA PRO A 7 15.86 -9.19 -3.63
C PRO A 7 15.52 -7.73 -3.99
N ALA A 8 14.30 -7.32 -3.65
CA ALA A 8 13.80 -5.99 -3.99
C ALA A 8 12.96 -5.36 -2.86
N GLY A 9 13.17 -4.05 -2.67
CA GLY A 9 12.16 -3.18 -2.12
C GLY A 9 11.28 -2.60 -3.25
N ARG A 10 10.14 -2.01 -2.89
CA ARG A 10 9.25 -1.38 -3.88
C ARG A 10 8.53 -0.13 -3.39
N TYR A 11 8.14 0.71 -4.35
CA TYR A 11 7.10 1.70 -4.15
C TYR A 11 5.97 1.48 -5.16
N ALA A 12 4.73 1.46 -4.65
CA ALA A 12 3.55 1.05 -5.43
C ALA A 12 2.43 2.11 -5.40
N PRO A 13 2.54 3.22 -6.14
CA PRO A 13 1.52 4.26 -6.14
C PRO A 13 0.32 3.88 -7.01
N SER A 14 -0.88 4.20 -6.54
CA SER A 14 -2.07 4.24 -7.40
C SER A 14 -2.10 5.55 -8.20
N PRO A 15 -2.35 5.53 -9.51
CA PRO A 15 -2.36 6.72 -10.36
C PRO A 15 -3.71 7.48 -10.27
N SER A 16 -4.25 7.66 -9.07
CA SER A 16 -5.56 8.32 -8.85
C SER A 16 -5.47 9.84 -8.72
N GLY A 17 -4.25 10.38 -8.62
CA GLY A 17 -3.95 11.79 -8.42
C GLY A 17 -2.46 12.08 -8.49
N ASP A 18 -2.08 13.33 -8.25
CA ASP A 18 -0.66 13.71 -8.14
C ASP A 18 -0.15 13.31 -6.75
N LEU A 19 1.16 13.06 -6.59
CA LEU A 19 1.74 12.68 -5.30
C LEU A 19 1.75 13.90 -4.37
N HIS A 20 1.22 13.73 -3.16
CA HIS A 20 1.42 14.71 -2.10
C HIS A 20 2.72 14.41 -1.31
N LEU A 21 3.18 15.34 -0.49
CA LEU A 21 4.44 15.22 0.26
C LEU A 21 4.50 13.98 1.15
N GLY A 22 3.38 13.56 1.74
CA GLY A 22 3.30 12.27 2.44
C GLY A 22 3.58 11.05 1.55
N ASN A 23 3.15 11.06 0.28
CA ASN A 23 3.51 10.01 -0.67
C ASN A 23 5.00 10.06 -0.99
N LEU A 24 5.55 11.26 -1.27
CA LEU A 24 6.97 11.44 -1.58
C LEU A 24 7.87 11.02 -0.41
N ARG A 25 7.50 11.35 0.83
CA ARG A 25 8.19 10.90 2.03
C ARG A 25 8.19 9.37 2.16
N THR A 26 7.05 8.74 1.90
CA THR A 26 6.94 7.26 1.93
C THR A 26 7.77 6.62 0.82
N ALA A 27 7.77 7.19 -0.38
CA ALA A 27 8.58 6.71 -1.50
C ALA A 27 10.07 6.84 -1.23
N LEU A 28 10.50 7.98 -0.68
CA LEU A 28 11.87 8.22 -0.25
C LEU A 28 12.31 7.20 0.81
N LEU A 29 11.49 6.92 1.82
CA LEU A 29 11.78 5.90 2.80
C LEU A 29 11.88 4.50 2.17
N ALA A 30 10.92 4.12 1.32
CA ALA A 30 10.98 2.83 0.64
C ALA A 30 12.26 2.67 -0.21
N TRP A 31 12.70 3.75 -0.85
CA TRP A 31 13.95 3.79 -1.60
C TRP A 31 15.17 3.67 -0.69
N LEU A 32 15.23 4.43 0.41
CA LEU A 32 16.33 4.39 1.39
C LEU A 32 16.48 3.00 2.03
N PHE A 33 15.39 2.36 2.43
CA PHE A 33 15.39 1.00 2.96
C PHE A 33 15.93 -0.03 1.95
N ALA A 34 15.51 0.07 0.69
CA ALA A 34 15.97 -0.83 -0.36
C ALA A 34 17.46 -0.62 -0.68
N ARG A 35 17.84 0.62 -0.98
CA ARG A 35 19.21 0.96 -1.40
C ARG A 35 20.25 0.77 -0.31
N SER A 36 19.91 1.06 0.96
CA SER A 36 20.83 0.87 2.10
C SER A 36 21.20 -0.59 2.34
N THR A 37 20.40 -1.52 1.83
CA THR A 37 20.62 -2.97 1.95
C THR A 37 21.07 -3.62 0.65
N GLY A 38 21.37 -2.82 -0.39
CA GLY A 38 21.78 -3.31 -1.70
C GLY A 38 20.67 -4.00 -2.50
N ARG A 39 19.40 -3.86 -2.09
CA ARG A 39 18.26 -4.40 -2.83
C ARG A 39 18.02 -3.58 -4.10
N ARG A 40 17.40 -4.23 -5.09
CA ARG A 40 16.73 -3.52 -6.18
C ARG A 40 15.60 -2.67 -5.60
N PHE A 41 15.22 -1.61 -6.31
CA PHE A 41 14.09 -0.79 -5.98
C PHE A 41 13.17 -0.73 -7.20
N VAL A 42 12.02 -1.38 -7.13
CA VAL A 42 11.08 -1.49 -8.26
C VAL A 42 9.86 -0.59 -8.06
N LEU A 43 9.28 -0.15 -9.18
CA LEU A 43 8.01 0.59 -9.18
C LEU A 43 6.88 -0.24 -9.75
N ARG A 44 5.73 -0.21 -9.08
CA ARG A 44 4.49 -0.82 -9.53
C ARG A 44 3.33 0.18 -9.50
N ILE A 45 2.66 0.36 -10.62
CA ILE A 45 1.48 1.22 -10.72
C ILE A 45 0.25 0.39 -10.37
N ASP A 46 -0.36 0.68 -9.23
CA ASP A 46 -1.55 -0.01 -8.72
C ASP A 46 -2.81 0.59 -9.36
N ASP A 47 -3.05 0.27 -10.64
CA ASP A 47 -4.05 0.86 -11.54
C ASP A 47 -5.32 0.03 -11.76
N LEU A 48 -5.63 -0.91 -10.86
CA LEU A 48 -6.89 -1.68 -10.89
C LEU A 48 -8.11 -0.86 -10.45
N ASP A 49 -7.89 0.25 -9.75
CA ASP A 49 -8.93 1.20 -9.33
C ASP A 49 -8.97 2.43 -10.25
N ARG A 50 -9.66 3.49 -9.81
CA ARG A 50 -9.81 4.72 -10.59
C ARG A 50 -8.45 5.36 -10.92
N VAL A 51 -8.14 5.42 -12.20
CA VAL A 51 -6.98 6.13 -12.76
C VAL A 51 -7.37 7.56 -13.14
N ARG A 52 -6.51 8.53 -12.81
CA ARG A 52 -6.60 9.91 -13.32
C ARG A 52 -5.67 10.04 -14.53
N PRO A 53 -6.18 10.49 -15.70
CA PRO A 53 -5.35 10.66 -16.90
C PRO A 53 -4.08 11.48 -16.65
N GLY A 54 -2.95 10.96 -17.14
CA GLY A 54 -1.63 11.56 -16.99
C GLY A 54 -1.08 11.59 -15.55
N ALA A 55 -1.74 10.98 -14.56
CA ALA A 55 -1.20 10.89 -13.21
C ALA A 55 0.10 10.09 -13.19
N GLU A 56 0.10 8.86 -13.72
CA GLU A 56 1.29 8.00 -13.75
C GLU A 56 2.57 8.70 -14.23
N PRO A 57 2.64 9.32 -15.43
CA PRO A 57 3.86 9.98 -15.87
C PRO A 57 4.27 11.16 -14.98
N ARG A 58 3.31 11.90 -14.39
CA ARG A 58 3.62 12.97 -13.42
C ARG A 58 4.18 12.39 -12.11
N GLN A 59 3.59 11.32 -11.59
CA GLN A 59 4.08 10.64 -10.39
C GLN A 59 5.51 10.14 -10.60
N LEU A 60 5.81 9.51 -11.74
CA LEU A 60 7.16 9.07 -12.08
C LEU A 60 8.14 10.26 -12.21
N ALA A 61 7.70 11.37 -12.81
CA ALA A 61 8.51 12.58 -12.91
C ALA A 61 8.80 13.19 -11.52
N ASP A 62 7.82 13.24 -10.62
CA ASP A 62 8.00 13.73 -9.25
C ASP A 62 9.02 12.88 -8.48
N LEU A 63 8.93 11.53 -8.58
CA LEU A 63 9.86 10.61 -7.95
C LEU A 63 11.30 10.78 -8.47
N ALA A 64 11.46 10.91 -9.79
CA ALA A 64 12.77 11.17 -10.39
C ALA A 64 13.32 12.54 -9.98
N ALA A 65 12.47 13.57 -9.92
CA ALA A 65 12.86 14.93 -9.54
C ALA A 65 13.43 14.99 -8.12
N ILE A 66 12.85 14.26 -7.16
CA ILE A 66 13.37 14.18 -5.79
C ILE A 66 14.58 13.23 -5.65
N GLY A 67 15.10 12.70 -6.75
CA GLY A 67 16.33 11.91 -6.81
C GLY A 67 16.16 10.40 -6.56
N LEU A 68 14.94 9.85 -6.71
CA LEU A 68 14.72 8.41 -6.58
C LEU A 68 14.87 7.73 -7.94
N ASP A 69 15.91 6.91 -8.08
CA ASP A 69 16.06 6.00 -9.21
C ASP A 69 15.33 4.67 -8.92
N TRP A 70 15.02 3.90 -9.98
CA TRP A 70 14.40 2.58 -9.86
C TRP A 70 14.89 1.62 -10.94
N ASP A 71 14.85 0.34 -10.59
CA ASP A 71 15.19 -0.77 -11.47
C ASP A 71 14.01 -1.07 -12.42
N PRO A 72 14.20 -1.06 -13.75
CA PRO A 72 13.15 -1.36 -14.71
C PRO A 72 12.79 -2.87 -14.73
N PRO A 73 11.60 -3.23 -15.24
CA PRO A 73 10.56 -2.36 -15.76
C PRO A 73 9.66 -1.78 -14.66
N VAL A 74 9.00 -0.66 -14.95
CA VAL A 74 7.82 -0.22 -14.20
C VAL A 74 6.67 -1.16 -14.55
N VAL A 75 6.10 -1.81 -13.54
CA VAL A 75 5.01 -2.79 -13.71
C VAL A 75 3.65 -2.11 -13.54
N ARG A 76 2.63 -2.49 -14.32
CA ARG A 76 1.24 -2.05 -14.12
C ARG A 76 0.37 -3.25 -13.75
N GLN A 77 -0.54 -3.06 -12.81
CA GLN A 77 -1.41 -4.17 -12.38
C GLN A 77 -2.43 -4.55 -13.45
N SER A 78 -2.89 -3.61 -14.26
CA SER A 78 -3.82 -3.83 -15.38
C SER A 78 -3.26 -4.79 -16.43
N ASP A 79 -1.94 -4.85 -16.60
CA ASP A 79 -1.26 -5.78 -17.52
C ASP A 79 -1.14 -7.21 -16.95
N ARG A 80 -1.59 -7.44 -15.70
CA ARG A 80 -1.27 -8.64 -14.91
C ARG A 80 -2.48 -9.47 -14.49
N LEU A 81 -3.64 -9.23 -15.12
CA LEU A 81 -4.90 -9.92 -14.79
C LEU A 81 -4.82 -11.45 -14.82
N ALA A 82 -4.00 -12.02 -15.70
CA ALA A 82 -3.80 -13.46 -15.80
C ALA A 82 -3.15 -14.06 -14.53
N HIS A 83 -2.22 -13.34 -13.90
CA HIS A 83 -1.52 -13.78 -12.69
C HIS A 83 -2.47 -13.85 -11.50
N TYR A 84 -3.34 -12.85 -11.35
CA TYR A 84 -4.35 -12.83 -10.30
C TYR A 84 -5.41 -13.91 -10.51
N THR A 85 -5.80 -14.16 -11.77
CA THR A 85 -6.72 -15.25 -12.12
C THR A 85 -6.13 -16.61 -11.73
N ALA A 86 -4.87 -16.86 -12.08
CA ALA A 86 -4.19 -18.10 -11.71
C ALA A 86 -4.09 -18.29 -10.18
N ALA A 87 -3.82 -17.23 -9.43
CA ALA A 87 -3.80 -17.30 -7.97
C ALA A 87 -5.20 -17.61 -7.39
N ILE A 88 -6.25 -17.00 -7.93
CA ILE A 88 -7.65 -17.31 -7.56
C ILE A 88 -8.01 -18.76 -7.89
N ASP A 89 -7.60 -19.27 -9.05
CA ASP A 89 -7.89 -20.63 -9.48
C ASP A 89 -7.23 -21.65 -8.55
N ARG A 90 -5.98 -21.40 -8.11
CA ARG A 90 -5.31 -22.23 -7.09
C ARG A 90 -6.07 -22.27 -5.77
N LEU A 91 -6.50 -21.11 -5.26
CA LEU A 91 -7.28 -21.03 -4.02
C LEU A 91 -8.63 -21.73 -4.16
N THR A 92 -9.27 -21.60 -5.33
CA THR A 92 -10.56 -22.22 -5.62
C THR A 92 -10.45 -23.73 -5.72
N ALA A 93 -9.43 -24.24 -6.42
CA ALA A 93 -9.14 -25.67 -6.50
C ALA A 93 -8.82 -26.29 -5.11
N ALA A 94 -8.26 -25.50 -4.20
CA ALA A 94 -8.04 -25.89 -2.81
C ALA A 94 -9.29 -25.77 -1.91
N GLY A 95 -10.45 -25.36 -2.44
CA GLY A 95 -11.68 -25.18 -1.67
C GLY A 95 -11.66 -23.97 -0.71
N LEU A 96 -10.74 -23.03 -0.94
CA LEU A 96 -10.51 -21.87 -0.08
C LEU A 96 -11.28 -20.62 -0.51
N THR A 97 -12.23 -20.75 -1.43
CA THR A 97 -13.01 -19.60 -1.92
C THR A 97 -14.51 -19.83 -1.84
N TYR A 98 -15.27 -18.74 -1.80
CA TYR A 98 -16.73 -18.77 -1.91
C TYR A 98 -17.27 -17.44 -2.46
N GLU A 99 -18.45 -17.50 -3.07
CA GLU A 99 -19.15 -16.33 -3.56
C GLU A 99 -19.84 -15.55 -2.44
N CYS A 100 -19.71 -14.24 -2.49
CA CYS A 100 -20.35 -13.29 -1.61
C CYS A 100 -21.21 -12.33 -2.42
N PHE A 101 -22.49 -12.26 -2.06
CA PHE A 101 -23.47 -11.37 -2.69
C PHE A 101 -23.73 -10.10 -1.89
N CYS A 102 -23.13 -9.96 -0.70
CA CYS A 102 -23.30 -8.80 0.17
C CYS A 102 -22.78 -7.51 -0.50
N THR A 103 -23.58 -6.45 -0.44
CA THR A 103 -23.15 -5.10 -0.77
C THR A 103 -22.24 -4.54 0.32
N ARG A 104 -21.46 -3.51 -0.04
CA ARG A 104 -20.66 -2.75 0.93
C ARG A 104 -21.52 -2.17 2.07
N ARG A 105 -22.74 -1.72 1.75
CA ARG A 105 -23.70 -1.18 2.73
C ARG A 105 -24.14 -2.26 3.73
N GLU A 106 -24.52 -3.44 3.23
CA GLU A 106 -24.93 -4.59 4.07
C GLU A 106 -23.78 -5.00 5.02
N ILE A 107 -22.53 -5.02 4.52
CA ILE A 107 -21.35 -5.34 5.34
C ILE A 107 -21.10 -4.28 6.41
N GLN A 108 -21.14 -3.00 6.05
CA GLN A 108 -20.94 -1.90 7.00
C GLN A 108 -21.98 -1.89 8.11
N GLN A 109 -23.25 -2.16 7.78
CA GLN A 109 -24.33 -2.23 8.76
C GLN A 109 -24.18 -3.42 9.72
N ALA A 110 -23.65 -4.55 9.23
CA ALA A 110 -23.38 -5.72 10.06
C ALA A 110 -22.16 -5.55 10.98
N ALA A 111 -21.13 -4.81 10.54
CA ALA A 111 -19.91 -4.56 11.30
C ALA A 111 -20.09 -3.58 12.48
N THR A 112 -21.24 -2.91 12.59
CA THR A 112 -21.62 -2.06 13.73
C THR A 112 -22.04 -2.84 14.98
N ALA A 113 -22.07 -4.18 14.94
CA ALA A 113 -22.29 -5.02 16.11
C ALA A 113 -21.04 -5.07 17.02
N PRO A 114 -21.18 -5.20 18.36
CA PRO A 114 -20.22 -4.63 19.33
C PRO A 114 -18.79 -5.23 19.40
N HIS A 115 -18.43 -6.24 18.59
CA HIS A 115 -17.22 -7.05 18.83
C HIS A 115 -16.37 -7.39 17.58
N GLY A 116 -16.59 -6.73 16.43
CA GLY A 116 -15.78 -6.91 15.22
C GLY A 116 -14.89 -5.70 14.91
N PRO A 117 -13.69 -5.88 14.30
CA PRO A 117 -12.96 -4.74 13.74
C PRO A 117 -13.85 -4.04 12.71
N MET A 118 -13.85 -2.70 12.70
CA MET A 118 -14.68 -1.92 11.78
C MET A 118 -14.45 -2.37 10.33
N GLY A 119 -15.52 -2.80 9.66
CA GLY A 119 -15.50 -3.23 8.26
C GLY A 119 -15.13 -4.69 7.99
N ALA A 120 -14.91 -5.51 9.04
CA ALA A 120 -14.71 -6.94 8.89
C ALA A 120 -15.95 -7.62 8.27
N TYR A 121 -15.73 -8.60 7.41
CA TYR A 121 -16.83 -9.34 6.81
C TYR A 121 -17.57 -10.20 7.86
N PRO A 122 -18.91 -10.08 7.99
CA PRO A 122 -19.69 -10.79 9.02
C PRO A 122 -19.93 -12.29 8.74
N GLY A 123 -19.40 -12.84 7.64
CA GLY A 123 -19.59 -14.26 7.30
C GLY A 123 -20.94 -14.60 6.65
N THR A 124 -21.79 -13.62 6.32
CA THR A 124 -23.18 -13.84 5.86
C THR A 124 -23.34 -14.83 4.70
N CYS A 125 -22.44 -14.82 3.72
CA CYS A 125 -22.48 -15.70 2.55
C CYS A 125 -21.54 -16.91 2.67
N ARG A 126 -20.80 -17.03 3.78
CA ARG A 126 -19.72 -18.02 3.95
C ARG A 126 -20.23 -19.44 3.79
N ASP A 127 -21.35 -19.74 4.44
CA ASP A 127 -21.88 -21.11 4.53
C ASP A 127 -23.16 -21.33 3.72
N LEU A 128 -23.43 -20.45 2.74
CA LEU A 128 -24.53 -20.69 1.80
C LEU A 128 -24.35 -22.03 1.08
N THR A 129 -25.45 -22.75 0.94
CA THR A 129 -25.56 -23.94 0.10
C THR A 129 -25.49 -23.55 -1.39
N GLU A 130 -25.22 -24.52 -2.25
CA GLU A 130 -25.23 -24.26 -3.70
C GLU A 130 -26.61 -23.82 -4.20
N ALA A 131 -27.70 -24.32 -3.60
CA ALA A 131 -29.05 -23.89 -3.94
C ALA A 131 -29.28 -22.40 -3.62
N GLU A 132 -28.80 -21.93 -2.46
CA GLU A 132 -28.90 -20.51 -2.08
C GLU A 132 -28.02 -19.62 -2.95
N ARG A 133 -26.79 -20.07 -3.29
CA ARG A 133 -25.93 -19.35 -4.24
C ARG A 133 -26.58 -19.27 -5.61
N ALA A 134 -27.15 -20.36 -6.12
CA ALA A 134 -27.85 -20.39 -7.40
C ALA A 134 -29.04 -19.43 -7.43
N ALA A 135 -29.84 -19.37 -6.35
CA ALA A 135 -30.91 -18.40 -6.21
C ALA A 135 -30.38 -16.95 -6.25
N LYS A 136 -29.28 -16.67 -5.54
CA LYS A 136 -28.64 -15.34 -5.54
C LYS A 136 -28.06 -14.96 -6.92
N ARG A 137 -27.49 -15.91 -7.67
CA ARG A 137 -27.06 -15.68 -9.05
C ARG A 137 -28.26 -15.37 -9.96
N ALA A 138 -29.39 -16.04 -9.77
CA ALA A 138 -30.62 -15.81 -10.53
C ALA A 138 -31.25 -14.42 -10.27
N GLU A 139 -30.99 -13.81 -9.10
CA GLU A 139 -31.34 -12.40 -8.82
C GLU A 139 -30.50 -11.40 -9.65
N GLY A 140 -29.50 -11.85 -10.41
CA GLY A 140 -28.67 -11.02 -11.29
C GLY A 140 -27.62 -10.18 -10.57
N ARG A 141 -27.43 -10.37 -9.26
CA ARG A 141 -26.42 -9.65 -8.47
C ARG A 141 -25.02 -10.22 -8.74
N PRO A 142 -24.05 -9.43 -9.23
CA PRO A 142 -22.69 -9.91 -9.43
C PRO A 142 -22.04 -10.28 -8.08
N ALA A 143 -21.50 -11.50 -7.99
CA ALA A 143 -20.87 -11.99 -6.77
C ALA A 143 -19.39 -11.57 -6.70
N ALA A 144 -18.97 -11.10 -5.53
CA ALA A 144 -17.55 -11.06 -5.21
C ALA A 144 -17.06 -12.47 -4.84
N LEU A 145 -15.80 -12.76 -5.09
CA LEU A 145 -15.14 -13.97 -4.59
C LEU A 145 -14.33 -13.62 -3.34
N ARG A 146 -14.57 -14.33 -2.26
CA ARG A 146 -13.85 -14.17 -0.99
C ARG A 146 -12.98 -15.37 -0.67
N LEU A 147 -11.93 -15.13 0.09
CA LEU A 147 -11.15 -16.14 0.76
C LEU A 147 -11.98 -16.72 1.92
N ARG A 148 -11.95 -18.05 2.10
CA ARG A 148 -12.42 -18.75 3.30
C ARG A 148 -11.26 -18.88 4.26
N ALA A 149 -11.02 -17.87 5.10
CA ALA A 149 -9.91 -17.90 6.05
C ALA A 149 -10.16 -18.95 7.15
N SER A 150 -9.15 -19.77 7.48
CA SER A 150 -9.22 -20.76 8.57
C SER A 150 -8.81 -20.19 9.93
N VAL A 151 -8.27 -18.98 9.94
CA VAL A 151 -7.82 -18.25 11.13
C VAL A 151 -8.54 -16.91 11.22
N SER A 152 -8.69 -16.40 12.44
CA SER A 152 -9.25 -15.06 12.72
C SER A 152 -8.16 -14.00 12.93
N GLU A 153 -6.91 -14.43 13.10
CA GLU A 153 -5.75 -13.57 13.31
C GLU A 153 -4.49 -14.20 12.73
N PHE A 154 -3.51 -13.35 12.42
CA PHE A 154 -2.20 -13.79 11.95
C PHE A 154 -1.13 -12.84 12.50
N GLU A 155 0.07 -13.36 12.74
CA GLU A 155 1.17 -12.60 13.30
C GLU A 155 2.22 -12.31 12.24
N VAL A 156 2.70 -11.08 12.23
CA VAL A 156 3.79 -10.61 11.38
C VAL A 156 4.85 -9.94 12.24
N ILE A 157 6.09 -9.90 11.74
CA ILE A 157 7.18 -9.15 12.35
C ILE A 157 7.41 -7.92 11.48
N ASP A 158 7.16 -6.75 12.05
CA ASP A 158 7.48 -5.47 11.47
C ASP A 158 8.80 -4.94 12.03
N GLN A 159 9.63 -4.34 11.17
CA GLN A 159 10.94 -3.83 11.56
C GLN A 159 10.86 -2.66 12.54
N LEU A 160 9.82 -1.83 12.48
CA LEU A 160 9.65 -0.63 13.32
C LEU A 160 8.63 -0.84 14.44
N HIS A 161 7.64 -1.71 14.24
CA HIS A 161 6.60 -2.01 15.23
C HIS A 161 6.78 -3.35 15.97
N GLY A 162 7.78 -4.16 15.61
CA GLY A 162 8.01 -5.47 16.22
C GLY A 162 6.93 -6.49 15.87
N ARG A 163 6.61 -7.39 16.82
CA ARG A 163 5.58 -8.42 16.61
C ARG A 163 4.20 -7.76 16.61
N TYR A 164 3.48 -7.91 15.50
CA TYR A 164 2.11 -7.43 15.36
C TYR A 164 1.18 -8.60 15.03
N ARG A 165 0.20 -8.84 15.89
CA ARG A 165 -0.88 -9.81 15.67
C ARG A 165 -2.17 -9.05 15.42
N GLY A 166 -2.79 -9.31 14.28
CA GLY A 166 -3.99 -8.59 13.88
C GLY A 166 -4.98 -9.45 13.10
N PRO A 167 -6.16 -8.89 12.79
CA PRO A 167 -7.29 -9.67 12.30
C PRO A 167 -7.09 -10.15 10.86
N VAL A 168 -7.47 -11.40 10.64
CA VAL A 168 -7.66 -12.01 9.33
C VAL A 168 -9.15 -12.27 9.16
N ASP A 169 -9.74 -11.69 8.13
CA ASP A 169 -11.11 -11.93 7.72
C ASP A 169 -11.16 -12.59 6.34
N ASP A 170 -12.38 -12.91 5.90
CA ASP A 170 -12.64 -13.46 4.58
C ASP A 170 -12.48 -12.37 3.51
N VAL A 171 -11.23 -12.00 3.23
CA VAL A 171 -10.88 -10.92 2.31
C VAL A 171 -11.47 -11.15 0.92
N VAL A 172 -11.88 -10.07 0.27
CA VAL A 172 -12.25 -10.13 -1.16
C VAL A 172 -10.99 -10.43 -1.96
N LEU A 173 -11.06 -11.41 -2.85
CA LEU A 173 -10.03 -11.78 -3.82
C LEU A 173 -10.36 -11.20 -5.20
N ARG A 174 -11.64 -11.23 -5.57
CA ARG A 174 -12.17 -10.62 -6.80
C ARG A 174 -13.49 -9.91 -6.49
N ARG A 175 -13.64 -8.69 -6.96
CA ARG A 175 -14.85 -7.87 -6.81
C ARG A 175 -15.97 -8.41 -7.69
N GLY A 176 -17.19 -7.95 -7.44
CA GLY A 176 -18.37 -8.32 -8.24
C GLY A 176 -18.32 -7.84 -9.70
N ASP A 177 -17.51 -6.82 -9.99
CA ASP A 177 -17.23 -6.37 -11.36
C ASP A 177 -16.08 -7.14 -12.04
N GLY A 178 -15.58 -8.20 -11.40
CA GLY A 178 -14.51 -9.05 -11.94
C GLY A 178 -13.10 -8.54 -11.68
N ILE A 179 -12.94 -7.32 -11.15
CA ILE A 179 -11.61 -6.75 -10.89
C ILE A 179 -10.98 -7.44 -9.66
N PRO A 180 -9.72 -7.90 -9.76
CA PRO A 180 -8.98 -8.42 -8.62
C PRO A 180 -8.87 -7.40 -7.48
N ALA A 181 -9.03 -7.85 -6.25
CA ALA A 181 -9.01 -6.97 -5.09
C ALA A 181 -7.57 -6.69 -4.63
N TYR A 182 -7.37 -5.52 -4.02
CA TYR A 182 -6.08 -5.04 -3.54
C TYR A 182 -5.26 -6.09 -2.77
N ASN A 183 -5.84 -6.76 -1.77
CA ASN A 183 -5.12 -7.74 -0.95
C ASN A 183 -4.53 -8.90 -1.76
N LEU A 184 -5.22 -9.34 -2.82
CA LEU A 184 -4.70 -10.38 -3.71
C LEU A 184 -3.61 -9.82 -4.62
N ALA A 185 -3.90 -8.70 -5.30
CA ALA A 185 -3.01 -8.15 -6.31
C ALA A 185 -1.63 -7.83 -5.73
N VAL A 186 -1.56 -7.17 -4.58
CA VAL A 186 -0.27 -6.82 -3.96
C VAL A 186 0.54 -8.04 -3.53
N VAL A 187 -0.10 -9.10 -3.02
CA VAL A 187 0.59 -10.32 -2.58
C VAL A 187 1.19 -11.06 -3.77
N VAL A 188 0.41 -11.20 -4.86
CA VAL A 188 0.87 -11.85 -6.08
C VAL A 188 2.00 -11.06 -6.73
N ASP A 189 1.85 -9.74 -6.81
CA ASP A 189 2.83 -8.87 -7.46
C ASP A 189 4.13 -8.70 -6.69
N ASP A 190 4.07 -8.66 -5.35
CA ASP A 190 5.28 -8.60 -4.53
C ASP A 190 6.11 -9.88 -4.77
N ALA A 191 5.48 -11.05 -4.74
CA ALA A 191 6.17 -12.32 -4.98
C ALA A 191 6.76 -12.42 -6.40
N GLU A 192 6.01 -12.05 -7.44
CA GLU A 192 6.48 -12.17 -8.82
C GLU A 192 7.57 -11.16 -9.21
N GLN A 193 7.68 -10.03 -8.49
CA GLN A 193 8.75 -9.05 -8.69
C GLN A 193 9.98 -9.34 -7.83
N GLY A 194 9.96 -10.38 -7.00
CA GLY A 194 11.04 -10.68 -6.05
C GLY A 194 11.11 -9.68 -4.89
N VAL A 195 9.99 -9.04 -4.56
CA VAL A 195 9.90 -8.10 -3.43
C VAL A 195 9.98 -8.88 -2.14
N ASP A 196 11.03 -8.64 -1.38
CA ASP A 196 11.25 -9.19 -0.04
C ASP A 196 11.20 -8.12 1.04
N GLN A 197 11.09 -6.83 0.68
CA GLN A 197 10.96 -5.72 1.62
C GLN A 197 9.81 -4.78 1.23
N VAL A 198 8.87 -4.58 2.15
CA VAL A 198 7.70 -3.72 2.00
C VAL A 198 7.76 -2.58 2.99
N VAL A 199 8.07 -1.39 2.50
CA VAL A 199 7.96 -0.14 3.27
C VAL A 199 6.72 0.63 2.83
N ARG A 200 5.87 1.01 3.78
CA ARG A 200 4.61 1.75 3.53
C ARG A 200 4.11 2.44 4.81
N GLY A 201 3.12 3.32 4.68
CA GLY A 201 2.53 4.02 5.82
C GLY A 201 1.95 3.08 6.89
N ASP A 202 2.08 3.46 8.15
CA ASP A 202 1.62 2.69 9.33
C ASP A 202 0.10 2.49 9.41
N ASP A 203 -0.68 3.30 8.71
CA ASP A 203 -2.11 3.08 8.49
C ASP A 203 -2.42 1.75 7.78
N LEU A 204 -1.44 1.16 7.10
CA LEU A 204 -1.57 -0.14 6.44
C LEU A 204 -1.10 -1.31 7.31
N LEU A 205 -0.51 -1.08 8.50
CA LEU A 205 -0.07 -2.15 9.41
C LEU A 205 -1.22 -3.12 9.77
N PRO A 206 -2.45 -2.65 10.08
CA PRO A 206 -3.57 -3.54 10.35
C PRO A 206 -3.98 -4.42 9.16
N SER A 207 -3.53 -4.12 7.94
CA SER A 207 -3.78 -4.93 6.73
C SER A 207 -2.73 -5.97 6.42
N THR A 208 -1.61 -5.95 7.14
CA THR A 208 -0.48 -6.83 6.88
C THR A 208 -0.77 -8.29 7.27
N PRO A 209 -1.42 -8.62 8.41
CA PRO A 209 -1.75 -9.99 8.77
C PRO A 209 -2.53 -10.77 7.70
N ARG A 210 -3.56 -10.16 7.10
CA ARG A 210 -4.37 -10.79 6.04
C ARG A 210 -3.58 -11.01 4.75
N GLN A 211 -2.65 -10.12 4.40
CA GLN A 211 -1.79 -10.25 3.23
C GLN A 211 -0.73 -11.33 3.44
N ALA A 212 -0.09 -11.35 4.61
CA ALA A 212 0.87 -12.39 4.98
C ALA A 212 0.22 -13.77 5.03
N TYR A 213 -0.98 -13.89 5.63
CA TYR A 213 -1.75 -15.13 5.63
C TYR A 213 -2.14 -15.57 4.20
N LEU A 214 -2.57 -14.65 3.34
CA LEU A 214 -2.86 -14.98 1.94
C LEU A 214 -1.61 -15.48 1.18
N ALA A 215 -0.45 -14.88 1.44
CA ALA A 215 0.82 -15.31 0.86
C ALA A 215 1.16 -16.75 1.26
N THR A 216 0.96 -17.14 2.53
CA THR A 216 1.23 -18.52 2.98
C THR A 216 0.30 -19.54 2.30
N LEU A 217 -0.99 -19.22 2.13
CA LEU A 217 -1.93 -20.09 1.42
C LEU A 217 -1.59 -20.26 -0.06
N LEU A 218 -0.96 -19.25 -0.67
CA LEU A 218 -0.48 -19.29 -2.05
C LEU A 218 0.93 -19.87 -2.17
N GLU A 219 1.55 -20.29 -1.07
CA GLU A 219 2.95 -20.76 -1.01
C GLU A 219 3.94 -19.72 -1.58
N LEU A 220 3.66 -18.44 -1.32
CA LEU A 220 4.49 -17.31 -1.73
C LEU A 220 5.35 -16.80 -0.56
N PRO A 221 6.52 -16.20 -0.82
CA PRO A 221 7.32 -15.57 0.22
C PRO A 221 6.54 -14.46 0.93
N VAL A 222 6.67 -14.40 2.26
CA VAL A 222 6.18 -13.27 3.06
C VAL A 222 7.33 -12.26 3.18
N PRO A 223 7.17 -11.01 2.70
CA PRO A 223 8.24 -10.02 2.77
C PRO A 223 8.46 -9.52 4.19
N HIS A 224 9.62 -8.92 4.43
CA HIS A 224 9.89 -8.11 5.60
C HIS A 224 9.12 -6.79 5.50
N TYR A 225 8.41 -6.42 6.56
CA TYR A 225 7.61 -5.20 6.60
C TYR A 225 8.31 -4.12 7.43
N ALA A 226 8.20 -2.87 6.99
CA ALA A 226 8.49 -1.69 7.79
C ALA A 226 7.36 -0.67 7.59
N HIS A 227 6.60 -0.43 8.64
CA HIS A 227 5.49 0.52 8.62
C HIS A 227 5.96 1.88 9.16
N VAL A 228 5.97 2.90 8.30
CA VAL A 228 6.55 4.21 8.60
C VAL A 228 5.48 5.23 8.99
N PRO A 229 5.75 6.17 9.91
CA PRO A 229 4.75 7.14 10.36
C PRO A 229 4.22 8.00 9.22
N LEU A 230 2.93 8.30 9.27
CA LEU A 230 2.28 9.17 8.28
C LEU A 230 2.73 10.63 8.34
N VAL A 231 2.39 11.35 7.27
CA VAL A 231 2.31 12.81 7.29
C VAL A 231 0.87 13.21 7.53
N LEU A 232 0.65 14.07 8.52
CA LEU A 232 -0.67 14.57 8.92
C LEU A 232 -0.81 16.05 8.58
N ASN A 233 -2.04 16.52 8.38
CA ASN A 233 -2.36 17.94 8.36
C ASN A 233 -2.49 18.48 9.79
N GLU A 234 -2.65 19.80 9.95
CA GLU A 234 -2.81 20.46 11.25
C GLU A 234 -4.02 19.98 12.08
N SER A 235 -5.02 19.40 11.41
CA SER A 235 -6.18 18.78 12.05
C SER A 235 -5.92 17.33 12.50
N GLY A 236 -4.69 16.83 12.38
CA GLY A 236 -4.31 15.46 12.73
C GLY A 236 -4.81 14.39 11.76
N GLN A 237 -5.31 14.76 10.59
CA GLN A 237 -5.78 13.83 9.57
C GLN A 237 -4.64 13.49 8.60
N ARG A 238 -4.67 12.29 8.01
CA ARG A 238 -3.74 11.91 6.94
C ARG A 238 -3.74 12.97 5.84
N LEU A 239 -2.54 13.46 5.50
CA LEU A 239 -2.36 14.45 4.46
C LEU A 239 -2.90 13.92 3.12
N ALA A 240 -3.65 14.77 2.44
CA ALA A 240 -4.27 14.53 1.16
C ALA A 240 -4.22 15.81 0.30
N LYS A 241 -4.48 15.67 -1.01
CA LYS A 241 -4.42 16.80 -1.96
C LYS A 241 -5.33 17.99 -1.58
N ARG A 242 -6.39 17.76 -0.81
CA ARG A 242 -7.32 18.81 -0.37
C ARG A 242 -6.72 19.76 0.68
N ASP A 243 -5.56 19.41 1.25
CA ASP A 243 -4.94 20.14 2.36
C ASP A 243 -4.00 21.27 1.88
N GLY A 244 -4.18 21.77 0.66
CA GLY A 244 -3.47 22.95 0.14
C GLY A 244 -2.31 22.62 -0.79
N ALA A 245 -1.25 23.43 -0.72
CA ALA A 245 -0.07 23.34 -1.58
C ALA A 245 0.88 22.21 -1.13
N VAL A 246 0.44 20.97 -1.33
CA VAL A 246 1.06 19.77 -0.74
C VAL A 246 1.61 18.80 -1.79
N THR A 247 1.63 19.17 -3.06
CA THR A 247 2.31 18.42 -4.14
C THR A 247 3.61 19.11 -4.54
N LEU A 248 4.53 18.40 -5.21
CA LEU A 248 5.78 19.00 -5.68
C LEU A 248 5.52 20.19 -6.62
N ALA A 249 4.55 20.04 -7.53
CA ALA A 249 4.13 21.11 -8.43
C ALA A 249 3.56 22.33 -7.68
N ASP A 250 2.80 22.13 -6.61
CA ASP A 250 2.32 23.24 -5.79
C ASP A 250 3.46 23.96 -5.08
N ARG A 251 4.47 23.23 -4.59
CA ARG A 251 5.67 23.82 -3.96
C ARG A 251 6.48 24.65 -4.95
N HIS A 252 6.67 24.14 -6.17
CA HIS A 252 7.29 24.91 -7.25
C HIS A 252 6.50 26.18 -7.57
N ALA A 253 5.17 26.13 -7.57
CA ALA A 253 4.32 27.31 -7.80
C ALA A 253 4.44 28.37 -6.68
N LEU A 254 4.85 27.97 -5.48
CA LEU A 254 5.18 28.86 -4.37
C LEU A 254 6.64 29.38 -4.42
N GLY A 255 7.41 29.00 -5.45
CA GLY A 255 8.79 29.43 -5.65
C GLY A 255 9.84 28.56 -4.96
N GLU A 256 9.46 27.40 -4.43
CA GLU A 256 10.40 26.46 -3.81
C GLU A 256 11.09 25.59 -4.85
N SER A 257 12.37 25.30 -4.63
CA SER A 257 13.12 24.35 -5.45
C SER A 257 12.89 22.91 -4.99
N THR A 258 13.18 21.94 -5.86
CA THR A 258 13.09 20.52 -5.48
C THR A 258 14.04 20.18 -4.34
N GLU A 259 15.25 20.76 -4.31
CA GLU A 259 16.23 20.58 -3.23
C GLU A 259 15.68 21.08 -1.89
N GLN A 260 14.94 22.19 -1.88
CA GLN A 260 14.30 22.70 -0.67
C GLN A 260 13.19 21.76 -0.17
N VAL A 261 12.40 21.19 -1.08
CA VAL A 261 11.39 20.18 -0.75
C VAL A 261 12.06 18.92 -0.19
N VAL A 262 13.11 18.40 -0.84
CA VAL A 262 13.87 17.25 -0.35
C VAL A 262 14.50 17.54 1.01
N ALA A 263 15.02 18.74 1.24
CA ALA A 263 15.54 19.13 2.54
C ALA A 263 14.47 19.17 3.63
N ALA A 264 13.24 19.56 3.31
CA ALA A 264 12.12 19.47 4.25
C ALA A 264 11.73 18.01 4.55
N LEU A 265 11.70 17.15 3.53
CA LEU A 265 11.50 15.71 3.71
C LEU A 265 12.60 15.11 4.61
N ALA A 266 13.86 15.46 4.36
CA ALA A 266 15.01 15.02 5.16
C ALA A 266 14.88 15.45 6.63
N ARG A 267 14.56 16.72 6.88
CA ARG A 267 14.33 17.23 8.25
C ARG A 267 13.20 16.48 8.96
N SER A 268 12.12 16.15 8.25
CA SER A 268 11.02 15.33 8.80
C SER A 268 11.40 13.89 9.17
N LEU A 269 12.58 13.46 8.76
CA LEU A 269 13.16 12.15 9.00
C LEU A 269 14.36 12.23 9.96
N GLY A 270 14.70 13.41 10.50
CA GLY A 270 15.84 13.61 11.38
C GLY A 270 17.18 13.83 10.65
N TYR A 271 17.18 14.03 9.33
CA TYR A 271 18.38 14.22 8.53
C TYR A 271 18.58 15.70 8.15
N THR A 272 19.85 16.10 8.04
CA THR A 272 20.25 17.37 7.41
C THR A 272 20.87 17.05 6.05
N ALA A 273 20.04 16.99 5.01
CA ALA A 273 20.42 16.61 3.65
C ALA A 273 19.55 17.36 2.64
N SER A 274 20.06 17.57 1.42
CA SER A 274 19.30 18.17 0.31
C SER A 274 19.08 17.23 -0.86
N THR A 275 19.61 16.00 -0.80
CA THR A 275 19.41 14.94 -1.80
C THR A 275 19.07 13.60 -1.14
N ALA A 276 18.41 12.70 -1.89
CA ALA A 276 18.17 11.33 -1.46
C ALA A 276 19.49 10.55 -1.24
N ALA A 277 20.50 10.80 -2.07
CA ALA A 277 21.81 10.17 -1.97
C ALA A 277 22.57 10.55 -0.68
N ASP A 278 22.48 11.81 -0.25
CA ASP A 278 23.10 12.27 1.01
C ASP A 278 22.45 11.57 2.22
N MET A 279 21.12 11.39 2.20
CA MET A 279 20.42 10.62 3.23
C MET A 279 20.85 9.16 3.23
N LEU A 280 21.01 8.55 2.05
CA LEU A 280 21.39 7.14 1.91
C LEU A 280 22.74 6.82 2.58
N ALA A 281 23.72 7.73 2.48
CA ALA A 281 25.07 7.52 3.01
C ALA A 281 25.10 7.30 4.54
N GLY A 282 24.13 7.85 5.26
CA GLY A 282 24.00 7.73 6.71
C GLY A 282 22.68 7.14 7.18
N PHE A 283 21.94 6.45 6.29
CA PHE A 283 20.61 5.98 6.60
C PHE A 283 20.62 4.82 7.60
N ASP A 284 19.98 5.02 8.75
CA ASP A 284 19.69 3.98 9.73
C ASP A 284 18.17 3.90 9.99
N PRO A 285 17.50 2.79 9.64
CA PRO A 285 16.10 2.57 9.97
C PRO A 285 15.74 2.74 11.45
N LEU A 286 16.67 2.47 12.37
CA LEU A 286 16.43 2.51 13.82
C LEU A 286 16.43 3.93 14.39
N GLU A 287 17.03 4.88 13.69
CA GLU A 287 17.09 6.30 14.07
C GLU A 287 15.90 7.11 13.50
N LEU A 288 14.97 6.46 12.80
CA LEU A 288 13.81 7.13 12.23
C LEU A 288 12.86 7.64 13.33
N PRO A 289 12.27 8.85 13.15
CA PRO A 289 11.21 9.31 14.04
C PRO A 289 10.05 8.32 14.08
N SER A 290 9.56 8.00 15.28
CA SER A 290 8.40 7.11 15.49
C SER A 290 7.05 7.83 15.46
N GLN A 291 7.07 9.17 15.48
CA GLN A 291 5.88 10.01 15.47
C GLN A 291 5.54 10.48 14.05
N PRO A 292 4.25 10.71 13.74
CA PRO A 292 3.87 11.29 12.48
C PRO A 292 4.45 12.70 12.31
N TRP A 293 4.72 13.10 11.07
CA TRP A 293 5.09 14.47 10.75
C TRP A 293 3.83 15.29 10.47
N THR A 294 3.51 16.26 11.33
CA THR A 294 2.45 17.23 11.06
C THR A 294 3.00 18.30 10.12
N LEU A 295 2.39 18.41 8.95
CA LEU A 295 2.73 19.40 7.93
C LEU A 295 1.88 20.66 8.12
N ASP A 296 2.56 21.78 8.32
CA ASP A 296 2.01 23.10 8.07
C ASP A 296 2.17 23.41 6.56
N PRO A 297 1.07 23.51 5.79
CA PRO A 297 1.13 23.75 4.34
C PRO A 297 1.83 25.07 3.98
N ASP A 298 1.76 26.08 4.86
CA ASP A 298 2.39 27.38 4.65
C ASP A 298 3.83 27.42 5.21
N GLY A 299 4.23 26.40 5.97
CA GLY A 299 5.45 26.37 6.77
C GLY A 299 6.56 25.39 6.35
N LEU A 300 6.46 24.74 5.18
CA LEU A 300 7.46 23.76 4.69
C LEU A 300 8.90 24.28 4.68
N LEU A 301 9.03 25.55 4.29
CA LEU A 301 10.17 26.38 4.56
C LEU A 301 9.65 27.48 5.48
N GLN A 302 9.85 27.34 6.79
CA GLN A 302 9.85 28.54 7.61
C GLN A 302 10.99 29.40 7.07
N HIS A 303 10.67 30.37 6.21
CA HIS A 303 11.55 31.51 5.99
C HIS A 303 11.81 32.05 7.38
N ASP A 304 13.08 32.09 7.80
CA ASP A 304 13.48 32.75 9.04
C ASP A 304 12.71 34.07 9.11
N ARG A 305 11.68 34.11 9.96
CA ARG A 305 11.04 35.38 10.30
C ARG A 305 12.13 36.09 11.07
N CYS A 306 12.82 37.00 10.39
CA CYS A 306 13.82 37.87 10.97
C CYS A 306 13.25 38.41 12.30
N PRO A 307 14.00 38.30 13.42
CA PRO A 307 13.48 38.52 14.76
C PRO A 307 12.88 39.91 14.99
#